data_AF-A0A6C0AKU3-F1
#
_entry.id   AF-A0A6C0AKU3-F1
#
_cell.length_a   1.000
_cell.length_b   1.000
_cell.length_c   1.000
_cell.angle_alpha   90.00
_cell.angle_beta   90.00
_cell.angle_gamma   90.00
#
_symmetry.space_group_name_H-M   'P 1'
#
loop_
_entity.id
_entity.type
_entity.pdbx_description
1 polymer ?
#
loop_
_entity_poly.entity_id
_entity_poly.type
_entity_poly.pdbx_seq_one_letter_code
_entity_poly.pdbx_strand_id
1 'polypeptide(L)'
;MSKKSSKMSLRSLSITPQKTRKKKKKNPLKITDIKYLDLHVEAALAQKKSQKEAERANNKRNNDMREELIEFIFRMNDTHPFLEEDTSGRWEHWFKQSLKIKKELQAMYKLETGEKEDGKFHIRQRGGSYYKYDFAVRISNKNNTKRTFIPLEYKHQSSLGKLPQFYQKGNVAKPFFSYPYHEYYFDKGLPEVNKVIGVDLTLDETHKKTYSTAIGKSVWTVEDWDTIKSDAGYTKSSPVNKQLKFLRENYELSPKGKSESYKKRQKVVTKTICDYLKLMKESNFINLDLINEVEGILLESQKPLDHNKVPKDKIYMLCEYKNGVLSWKTAQYDKDDYKLIKDPQKVVVDPENLLFPTKSGKYVSIRLRWQNVSGMCNPTWQFKLKEPKKPKKTKKRKSSSNNNTRKSRSGPTVKKLKTIAKENGITGISKLKKSELIERLTSNNIQFK
;
A
#
# COMPACT_ATOMS: atom_id res chain seq x y z
N MET A 1 52.82 39.52 21.82
CA MET A 1 51.57 39.71 21.06
C MET A 1 51.29 38.48 20.22
N SER A 2 50.14 37.81 20.38
CA SER A 2 49.59 36.87 19.40
C SER A 2 48.09 36.74 19.63
N LYS A 3 47.28 37.27 18.71
CA LYS A 3 45.81 37.26 18.75
C LYS A 3 45.32 35.84 18.38
N LYS A 4 44.81 35.11 19.38
CA LYS A 4 43.99 33.90 19.16
C LYS A 4 42.65 34.33 18.54
N SER A 5 42.38 33.93 17.29
CA SER A 5 41.04 34.02 16.71
C SER A 5 40.19 32.85 17.23
N SER A 6 39.29 33.15 18.16
CA SER A 6 38.21 32.27 18.55
C SER A 6 37.19 32.20 17.41
N LYS A 7 37.13 31.07 16.70
CA LYS A 7 36.01 30.80 15.77
C LYS A 7 34.74 30.65 16.60
N MET A 8 33.95 31.73 16.65
CA MET A 8 32.57 31.69 17.14
C MET A 8 31.77 30.65 16.34
N SER A 9 31.15 29.71 17.06
CA SER A 9 30.22 28.76 16.47
C SER A 9 28.95 29.49 16.06
N LEU A 10 28.56 29.37 14.78
CA LEU A 10 27.30 29.90 14.21
C LEU A 10 26.02 29.24 14.78
N ARG A 11 26.08 28.53 15.91
CA ARG A 11 24.90 27.98 16.61
C ARG A 11 24.05 29.04 17.34
N SER A 12 24.50 30.28 17.47
CA SER A 12 23.81 31.30 18.27
C SER A 12 22.79 32.18 17.53
N LEU A 13 22.46 31.91 16.26
CA LEU A 13 21.45 32.69 15.51
C LEU A 13 20.12 31.97 15.24
N SER A 14 19.89 30.81 15.86
CA SER A 14 18.57 30.15 15.83
C SER A 14 17.75 30.57 17.05
N ILE A 15 16.93 31.61 16.89
CA ILE A 15 15.92 32.04 17.88
C ILE A 15 14.68 31.12 17.86
N THR A 16 14.67 30.05 17.06
CA THR A 16 13.61 29.04 17.11
C THR A 16 13.83 28.17 18.36
N PRO A 17 12.88 28.15 19.33
CA PRO A 17 12.96 27.21 20.43
C PRO A 17 13.05 25.80 19.85
N GLN A 18 14.04 25.01 20.27
CA GLN A 18 13.98 23.58 20.06
C GLN A 18 12.67 23.11 20.69
N LYS A 19 11.67 22.78 19.86
CA LYS A 19 10.51 22.00 20.31
C LYS A 19 11.07 20.70 20.86
N THR A 20 11.30 20.65 22.16
CA THR A 20 11.57 19.42 22.90
C THR A 20 10.36 18.55 22.64
N ARG A 21 10.54 17.61 21.71
CA ARG A 21 9.50 16.64 21.34
C ARG A 21 9.09 15.98 22.65
N LYS A 22 7.88 16.28 23.16
CA LYS A 22 7.35 15.66 24.38
C LYS A 22 7.63 14.17 24.26
N LYS A 23 8.45 13.61 25.17
CA LYS A 23 8.68 12.16 25.24
C LYS A 23 7.28 11.56 25.34
N LYS A 24 6.85 10.82 24.31
CA LYS A 24 5.60 10.04 24.39
C LYS A 24 5.69 9.25 25.70
N LYS A 25 4.69 9.40 26.60
CA LYS A 25 4.53 8.48 27.73
C LYS A 25 4.42 7.08 27.10
N LYS A 26 5.49 6.29 27.20
CA LYS A 26 5.46 4.89 26.78
C LYS A 26 4.63 4.17 27.82
N ASN A 27 3.48 3.63 27.43
CA ASN A 27 2.81 2.67 28.28
C ASN A 27 3.73 1.45 28.39
N PRO A 28 3.92 0.88 29.58
CA PRO A 28 4.73 -0.33 29.73
C PRO A 28 4.10 -1.47 28.91
N LEU A 29 4.95 -2.24 28.22
CA LEU A 29 4.54 -3.46 27.54
C LEU A 29 4.02 -4.48 28.58
N LYS A 30 2.99 -5.23 28.22
CA LYS A 30 2.42 -6.31 29.03
C LYS A 30 2.66 -7.65 28.36
N ILE A 31 2.72 -8.73 29.13
CA ILE A 31 2.84 -10.10 28.60
C ILE A 31 1.76 -10.38 27.53
N THR A 32 0.54 -9.92 27.77
CA THR A 32 -0.60 -10.12 26.86
C THR A 32 -0.50 -9.34 25.54
N ASP A 33 0.45 -8.41 25.39
CA ASP A 33 0.64 -7.66 24.15
C ASP A 33 1.25 -8.53 23.04
N ILE A 34 1.85 -9.69 23.36
CA ILE A 34 2.42 -10.61 22.34
C ILE A 34 1.41 -11.02 21.26
N LYS A 35 0.11 -10.99 21.60
CA LYS A 35 -1.00 -11.24 20.66
C LYS A 35 -0.98 -10.36 19.41
N TYR A 36 -0.35 -9.18 19.46
CA TYR A 36 -0.27 -8.30 18.29
C TYR A 36 0.66 -8.84 17.19
N LEU A 37 1.56 -9.79 17.50
CA LEU A 37 2.42 -10.47 16.53
C LEU A 37 1.77 -11.72 15.90
N ASP A 38 0.72 -12.26 16.51
CA ASP A 38 0.06 -13.47 15.99
C ASP A 38 -0.93 -13.11 14.86
N LEU A 39 -0.82 -13.82 13.73
CA LEU A 39 -1.60 -13.60 12.50
C LEU A 39 -3.12 -13.83 12.63
N HIS A 40 -3.66 -14.04 13.82
CA HIS A 40 -5.05 -14.48 14.02
C HIS A 40 -5.94 -13.59 14.87
N VAL A 41 -5.46 -12.44 15.34
CA VAL A 41 -6.38 -11.42 15.89
C VAL A 41 -7.38 -10.97 14.80
N GLU A 42 -6.99 -10.91 13.52
CA GLU A 42 -7.91 -10.52 12.44
C GLU A 42 -8.91 -11.62 12.04
N ALA A 43 -8.52 -12.92 12.11
CA ALA A 43 -9.44 -14.01 11.77
C ALA A 43 -10.45 -14.31 12.91
N ALA A 44 -10.01 -14.25 14.17
CA ALA A 44 -10.89 -14.40 15.33
C ALA A 44 -11.78 -13.18 15.57
N LEU A 45 -11.31 -11.96 15.26
CA LEU A 45 -12.15 -10.75 15.29
C LEU A 45 -13.11 -10.67 14.09
N ALA A 46 -12.75 -11.20 12.92
CA ALA A 46 -13.64 -11.23 11.74
C ALA A 46 -14.89 -12.09 11.93
N GLN A 47 -14.89 -13.03 12.88
CA GLN A 47 -16.08 -13.79 13.27
C GLN A 47 -17.07 -12.97 14.14
N LYS A 48 -16.63 -11.86 14.75
CA LYS A 48 -17.51 -10.91 15.45
C LYS A 48 -17.81 -9.72 14.51
N LYS A 49 -18.87 -9.84 13.72
CA LYS A 49 -19.38 -8.73 12.90
C LYS A 49 -19.96 -7.61 13.77
N SER A 50 -19.28 -6.47 13.83
CA SER A 50 -19.84 -5.12 13.64
C SER A 50 -18.83 -4.00 13.90
N GLN A 51 -17.60 -4.04 13.37
CA GLN A 51 -16.62 -2.97 13.74
C GLN A 51 -15.59 -2.61 12.66
N LYS A 52 -16.02 -2.52 11.40
CA LYS A 52 -15.14 -2.07 10.29
C LYS A 52 -14.65 -0.62 10.40
N GLU A 53 -15.26 0.20 11.25
CA GLU A 53 -14.85 1.60 11.49
C GLU A 53 -13.83 1.75 12.63
N ALA A 54 -13.75 0.78 13.56
CA ALA A 54 -12.66 0.70 14.53
C ALA A 54 -11.34 0.19 13.90
N GLU A 55 -11.42 -0.56 12.78
CA GLU A 55 -10.28 -1.24 12.13
C GLU A 55 -9.18 -0.29 11.60
N ARG A 56 -9.51 0.90 11.08
CA ARG A 56 -8.48 1.79 10.48
C ARG A 56 -7.70 2.61 11.50
N ALA A 57 -8.34 3.07 12.57
CA ALA A 57 -7.67 3.71 13.70
C ALA A 57 -6.91 2.68 14.56
N ASN A 58 -7.44 1.45 14.68
CA ASN A 58 -6.71 0.32 15.28
C ASN A 58 -5.48 -0.07 14.47
N ASN A 59 -5.48 0.02 13.13
CA ASN A 59 -4.31 -0.38 12.34
C ASN A 59 -3.04 0.39 12.67
N LYS A 60 -3.11 1.71 12.87
CA LYS A 60 -1.92 2.49 13.24
C LYS A 60 -1.44 2.12 14.64
N ARG A 61 -2.33 2.07 15.63
CA ARG A 61 -1.97 1.68 17.00
C ARG A 61 -1.42 0.25 17.07
N ASN A 62 -2.03 -0.68 16.33
CA ASN A 62 -1.59 -2.06 16.27
C ASN A 62 -0.25 -2.19 15.55
N ASN A 63 0.00 -1.42 14.49
CA ASN A 63 1.31 -1.38 13.83
C ASN A 63 2.37 -0.77 14.72
N ASP A 64 2.09 0.38 15.36
CA ASP A 64 3.00 1.00 16.33
C ASP A 64 3.34 0.01 17.46
N MET A 65 2.35 -0.72 17.97
CA MET A 65 2.53 -1.74 19.02
C MET A 65 3.33 -2.95 18.51
N ARG A 66 3.05 -3.45 17.29
CA ARG A 66 3.84 -4.52 16.67
C ARG A 66 5.30 -4.12 16.52
N GLU A 67 5.54 -2.89 16.07
CA GLU A 67 6.89 -2.38 15.89
C GLU A 67 7.63 -2.25 17.24
N GLU A 68 6.94 -1.77 18.28
CA GLU A 68 7.49 -1.68 19.63
C GLU A 68 7.80 -3.06 20.21
N LEU A 69 6.92 -4.06 20.01
CA LEU A 69 7.15 -5.45 20.41
C LEU A 69 8.35 -6.07 19.69
N ILE A 70 8.48 -5.86 18.38
CA ILE A 70 9.63 -6.34 17.61
C ILE A 70 10.92 -5.73 18.16
N GLU A 71 10.99 -4.39 18.32
CA GLU A 71 12.18 -3.74 18.88
C GLU A 71 12.52 -4.31 20.26
N PHE A 72 11.51 -4.52 21.11
CA PHE A 72 11.68 -5.07 22.45
C PHE A 72 12.24 -6.49 22.42
N ILE A 73 11.65 -7.39 21.63
CA ILE A 73 12.07 -8.79 21.51
C ILE A 73 13.52 -8.91 21.02
N PHE A 74 13.94 -8.06 20.08
CA PHE A 74 15.33 -8.06 19.60
C PHE A 74 16.35 -7.55 20.65
N ARG A 75 15.88 -6.88 21.71
CA ARG A 75 16.71 -6.35 22.81
C ARG A 75 16.70 -7.25 24.04
N MET A 76 15.81 -8.22 24.11
CA MET A 76 15.77 -9.19 25.20
C MET A 76 17.07 -10.01 25.24
N ASN A 77 17.40 -10.47 26.44
CA ASN A 77 18.32 -11.57 26.68
C ASN A 77 17.53 -12.86 26.97
N ASP A 78 18.26 -13.96 27.12
CA ASP A 78 17.75 -15.29 27.45
C ASP A 78 17.16 -15.41 28.87
N THR A 79 17.51 -14.50 29.77
CA THR A 79 16.99 -14.45 31.15
C THR A 79 15.93 -13.35 31.35
N HIS A 80 15.26 -12.91 30.30
CA HIS A 80 14.31 -11.80 30.40
C HIS A 80 13.01 -12.28 31.07
N PRO A 81 12.42 -11.54 32.05
CA PRO A 81 11.23 -11.99 32.80
C PRO A 81 10.04 -12.43 31.93
N PHE A 82 9.81 -11.76 30.80
CA PHE A 82 8.78 -12.13 29.81
C PHE A 82 8.94 -13.56 29.23
N LEU A 83 10.14 -14.16 29.28
CA LEU A 83 10.36 -15.55 28.88
C LEU A 83 9.99 -16.54 29.99
N GLU A 84 10.14 -16.13 31.25
CA GLU A 84 9.84 -16.95 32.43
C GLU A 84 8.35 -16.88 32.80
N GLU A 85 7.76 -15.68 32.72
CA GLU A 85 6.37 -15.41 33.09
C GLU A 85 5.36 -15.86 32.01
N ASP A 86 5.81 -16.21 30.80
CA ASP A 86 4.94 -16.62 29.70
C ASP A 86 4.63 -18.12 29.72
N THR A 87 3.44 -18.47 30.21
CA THR A 87 2.93 -19.85 30.17
C THR A 87 2.50 -20.31 28.78
N SER A 88 2.40 -19.42 27.79
CA SER A 88 1.95 -19.76 26.43
C SER A 88 3.07 -20.18 25.47
N GLY A 89 4.34 -19.98 25.86
CA GLY A 89 5.52 -20.24 25.01
C GLY A 89 5.65 -19.31 23.80
N ARG A 90 4.80 -18.29 23.68
CA ARG A 90 4.77 -17.37 22.52
C ARG A 90 5.93 -16.39 22.55
N TRP A 91 6.27 -15.87 23.73
CA TRP A 91 7.43 -15.00 23.91
C TRP A 91 8.72 -15.73 23.59
N GLU A 92 8.86 -16.96 24.09
CA GLU A 92 10.00 -17.82 23.77
C GLU A 92 10.10 -18.11 22.27
N HIS A 93 8.97 -18.42 21.61
CA HIS A 93 8.92 -18.62 20.16
C HIS A 93 9.43 -17.39 19.40
N TRP A 94 8.88 -16.21 19.65
CA TRP A 94 9.27 -14.99 18.95
C TRP A 94 10.69 -14.53 19.28
N PHE A 95 11.16 -14.76 20.50
CA PHE A 95 12.56 -14.57 20.88
C PHE A 95 13.49 -15.48 20.06
N LYS A 96 13.18 -16.79 19.95
CA LYS A 96 13.93 -17.72 19.09
C LYS A 96 13.90 -17.28 17.61
N GLN A 97 12.79 -16.73 17.12
CA GLN A 97 12.74 -16.15 15.77
C GLN A 97 13.64 -14.92 15.63
N SER A 98 13.68 -14.03 16.63
CA SER A 98 14.53 -12.83 16.60
C SER A 98 16.01 -13.20 16.57
N LEU A 99 16.42 -14.24 17.29
CA LEU A 99 17.81 -14.74 17.29
C LEU A 99 18.23 -15.24 15.89
N LYS A 100 17.34 -15.92 15.15
CA LYS A 100 17.61 -16.34 13.77
C LYS A 100 17.86 -15.15 12.86
N ILE A 101 16.98 -14.15 12.90
CA ILE A 101 17.12 -12.93 12.10
C ILE A 101 18.38 -12.16 12.52
N LYS A 102 18.66 -12.04 13.83
CA LYS A 102 19.87 -11.39 14.34
C LYS A 102 21.14 -12.06 13.79
N LYS A 103 21.18 -13.40 13.73
CA LYS A 103 22.29 -14.15 13.13
C LYS A 103 22.47 -13.83 11.64
N GLU A 104 21.39 -13.76 10.87
CA GLU A 104 21.45 -13.36 9.45
C GLU A 104 21.99 -11.94 9.27
N LEU A 105 21.54 -10.98 10.10
CA LEU A 105 22.01 -9.59 10.05
C LEU A 105 23.48 -9.44 10.49
N GLN A 106 23.94 -10.25 11.46
CA GLN A 106 25.35 -10.32 11.85
C GLN A 106 26.20 -10.88 10.70
N ALA A 107 25.72 -11.87 9.95
CA ALA A 107 26.42 -12.37 8.77
C ALA A 107 26.58 -11.29 7.69
N MET A 108 25.54 -10.46 7.46
CA MET A 108 25.65 -9.31 6.55
C MET A 108 26.70 -8.30 7.02
N TYR A 109 26.74 -8.00 8.32
CA TYR A 109 27.77 -7.13 8.90
C TYR A 109 29.18 -7.65 8.65
N LYS A 110 29.43 -8.94 8.91
CA LYS A 110 30.73 -9.59 8.68
C LYS A 110 31.13 -9.52 7.22
N LEU A 111 30.20 -9.82 6.30
CA LEU A 111 30.43 -9.74 4.87
C LEU A 111 30.81 -8.31 4.43
N GLU A 112 30.10 -7.30 4.93
CA GLU A 112 30.33 -5.90 4.53
C GLU A 112 31.64 -5.32 5.11
N THR A 113 32.02 -5.73 6.32
CA THR A 113 33.13 -5.10 7.07
C THR A 113 34.40 -5.93 7.12
N GLY A 114 34.35 -7.19 6.68
CA GLY A 114 35.43 -8.17 6.79
C GLY A 114 35.69 -8.65 8.22
N GLU A 115 34.79 -8.38 9.16
CA GLU A 115 34.91 -8.83 10.54
C GLU A 115 34.61 -10.33 10.68
N LYS A 116 35.27 -11.01 11.62
CA LYS A 116 35.06 -12.45 11.88
C LYS A 116 34.08 -12.69 13.04
N GLU A 117 34.04 -11.76 13.99
CA GLU A 117 33.19 -11.84 15.19
C GLU A 117 31.87 -11.08 15.01
N ASP A 118 30.87 -11.45 15.81
CA ASP A 118 29.61 -10.71 15.89
C ASP A 118 29.85 -9.33 16.49
N GLY A 119 29.23 -8.31 15.90
CA GLY A 119 29.31 -6.95 16.42
C GLY A 119 28.28 -6.65 17.50
N LYS A 120 28.41 -5.49 18.15
CA LYS A 120 27.40 -4.92 19.03
C LYS A 120 26.15 -4.59 18.24
N PHE A 121 25.09 -5.38 18.44
CA PHE A 121 23.82 -5.23 17.75
C PHE A 121 22.92 -4.19 18.41
N HIS A 122 22.40 -3.26 17.61
CA HIS A 122 21.48 -2.23 18.08
C HIS A 122 20.35 -1.98 17.09
N ILE A 123 19.11 -2.24 17.50
CA ILE A 123 17.90 -1.97 16.70
C ILE A 123 17.12 -0.79 17.28
N ARG A 124 16.57 0.07 16.43
CA ARG A 124 15.64 1.14 16.80
C ARG A 124 14.51 1.23 15.80
N GLN A 125 13.28 1.34 16.28
CA GLN A 125 12.12 1.74 15.52
C GLN A 125 12.36 3.12 14.90
N ARG A 126 12.07 3.21 13.61
CA ARG A 126 12.08 4.40 12.77
C ARG A 126 10.73 4.64 12.11
N GLY A 127 9.70 3.86 12.47
CA GLY A 127 8.35 3.98 11.94
C GLY A 127 7.82 5.43 11.88
N GLY A 128 7.04 5.72 10.84
CA GLY A 128 6.46 7.03 10.55
C GLY A 128 6.81 7.55 9.15
N SER A 129 6.14 8.63 8.71
CA SER A 129 6.24 9.16 7.34
C SER A 129 7.62 9.71 6.95
N TYR A 130 8.51 9.93 7.92
CA TYR A 130 9.85 10.50 7.68
C TYR A 130 10.84 9.47 7.17
N TYR A 131 10.78 8.23 7.68
CA TYR A 131 11.69 7.16 7.29
C TYR A 131 10.97 6.20 6.33
N LYS A 132 11.73 5.66 5.38
CA LYS A 132 11.22 4.74 4.36
C LYS A 132 11.37 3.28 4.79
N TYR A 133 11.54 3.01 6.07
CA TYR A 133 11.77 1.68 6.65
C TYR A 133 11.37 1.71 8.12
N ASP A 134 11.03 0.55 8.67
CA ASP A 134 10.43 0.45 10.02
C ASP A 134 11.49 0.42 11.13
N PHE A 135 12.66 -0.16 10.87
CA PHE A 135 13.75 -0.26 11.85
C PHE A 135 15.12 0.09 11.27
N ALA A 136 15.91 0.82 12.05
CA ALA A 136 17.33 0.99 11.82
C ALA A 136 18.11 -0.02 12.66
N VAL A 137 18.75 -0.98 12.01
CA VAL A 137 19.72 -1.87 12.65
C VAL A 137 21.12 -1.29 12.44
N ARG A 138 21.88 -1.22 13.53
CA ARG A 138 23.30 -0.83 13.54
C ARG A 138 24.08 -1.93 14.22
N ILE A 139 25.14 -2.38 13.55
CA ILE A 139 26.07 -3.36 14.11
C ILE A 139 27.45 -2.73 14.01
N SER A 140 28.20 -2.72 15.11
CA SER A 140 29.56 -2.18 15.17
C SER A 140 30.51 -3.09 15.91
N ASN A 141 31.80 -3.03 15.58
CA ASN A 141 32.82 -3.72 16.36
C ASN A 141 33.00 -3.02 17.73
N LYS A 142 33.75 -3.66 18.64
CA LYS A 142 33.99 -3.16 20.01
C LYS A 142 34.44 -1.69 20.04
N ASN A 143 35.28 -1.28 19.09
CA ASN A 143 35.87 0.07 19.01
C ASN A 143 35.06 1.05 18.14
N ASN A 144 33.92 0.65 17.58
CA ASN A 144 33.07 1.45 16.69
C ASN A 144 33.73 1.97 15.40
N THR A 145 34.86 1.40 14.98
CA THR A 145 35.58 1.78 13.76
C THR A 145 34.97 1.15 12.51
N LYS A 146 34.44 -0.06 12.64
CA LYS A 146 33.72 -0.76 11.57
C LYS A 146 32.27 -0.93 11.96
N ARG A 147 31.37 -0.48 11.07
CA ARG A 147 29.93 -0.48 11.32
C ARG A 147 29.16 -0.70 10.04
N THR A 148 28.04 -1.40 10.13
CA THR A 148 27.01 -1.42 9.08
C THR A 148 25.74 -0.74 9.55
N PHE A 149 24.99 -0.22 8.58
CA PHE A 149 23.62 0.24 8.74
C PHE A 149 22.73 -0.62 7.85
N ILE A 150 21.74 -1.26 8.47
CA ILE A 150 20.78 -2.12 7.77
C ILE A 150 19.38 -1.54 7.96
N PRO A 151 18.78 -0.95 6.91
CA PRO A 151 17.37 -0.55 6.94
C PRO A 151 16.49 -1.79 6.83
N LEU A 152 15.71 -2.06 7.87
CA LEU A 152 14.83 -3.23 7.96
C LEU A 152 13.35 -2.78 7.91
N GLU A 153 12.59 -3.41 7.03
CA GLU A 153 11.15 -3.18 6.85
C GLU A 153 10.37 -4.42 7.25
N TYR A 154 9.42 -4.27 8.17
CA TYR A 154 8.57 -5.36 8.57
C TYR A 154 7.32 -5.42 7.71
N LYS A 155 7.02 -6.62 7.21
CA LYS A 155 5.77 -6.89 6.49
C LYS A 155 5.17 -8.18 6.98
N HIS A 156 3.90 -8.10 7.33
CA HIS A 156 3.10 -9.22 7.77
C HIS A 156 2.62 -10.05 6.58
N GLN A 157 3.57 -10.59 5.81
CA GLN A 157 3.35 -11.30 4.57
C GLN A 157 4.40 -12.37 4.34
N SER A 158 4.00 -13.45 3.68
CA SER A 158 4.88 -14.60 3.44
C SER A 158 5.92 -14.42 2.33
N SER A 159 5.80 -13.42 1.46
CA SER A 159 6.74 -13.23 0.34
C SER A 159 6.63 -11.84 -0.28
N LEU A 160 7.73 -11.32 -0.83
CA LEU A 160 7.75 -10.05 -1.54
C LEU A 160 6.75 -9.97 -2.70
N GLY A 161 6.57 -11.05 -3.47
CA GLY A 161 5.61 -11.10 -4.57
C GLY A 161 4.13 -10.99 -4.15
N LYS A 162 3.83 -11.11 -2.84
CA LYS A 162 2.49 -10.90 -2.27
C LYS A 162 2.32 -9.48 -1.71
N LEU A 163 3.36 -8.63 -1.80
CA LEU A 163 3.26 -7.24 -1.39
C LEU A 163 2.25 -6.54 -2.28
N PRO A 164 1.13 -6.02 -1.71
CA PRO A 164 0.09 -5.40 -2.52
C PRO A 164 0.60 -4.07 -3.07
N GLN A 165 1.67 -3.53 -2.48
CA GLN A 165 2.39 -2.32 -2.82
C GLN A 165 3.76 -2.36 -2.14
N PHE A 166 4.80 -1.94 -2.84
CA PHE A 166 6.12 -1.73 -2.24
C PHE A 166 6.44 -0.25 -2.05
N TYR A 167 5.71 0.66 -2.73
CA TYR A 167 5.77 2.11 -2.55
C TYR A 167 4.43 2.79 -2.91
N GLN A 168 4.14 3.90 -2.22
CA GLN A 168 2.97 4.73 -2.46
C GLN A 168 3.36 6.21 -2.25
N LYS A 169 3.12 7.07 -3.25
CA LYS A 169 3.30 8.52 -3.12
C LYS A 169 1.93 9.19 -3.03
N GLY A 170 1.60 9.72 -1.85
CA GLY A 170 0.44 10.59 -1.65
C GLY A 170 0.75 12.03 -2.09
N ASN A 171 -0.30 12.82 -2.33
CA ASN A 171 -0.25 14.23 -2.74
C ASN A 171 0.47 14.47 -4.09
N VAL A 172 -0.31 14.33 -5.17
CA VAL A 172 0.12 14.47 -6.57
C VAL A 172 0.28 15.93 -7.02
N ALA A 173 0.24 16.89 -6.08
CA ALA A 173 0.50 18.30 -6.38
C ALA A 173 1.94 18.53 -6.91
N LYS A 174 2.87 17.59 -6.67
CA LYS A 174 4.11 17.49 -7.44
C LYS A 174 3.87 16.53 -8.62
N PRO A 175 3.80 17.04 -9.87
CA PRO A 175 3.57 16.19 -11.03
C PRO A 175 4.67 15.12 -11.14
N PHE A 176 4.29 13.90 -11.51
CA PHE A 176 5.21 12.90 -12.08
C PHE A 176 5.42 13.12 -13.59
N PHE A 177 4.69 14.08 -14.16
CA PHE A 177 4.53 14.28 -15.60
C PHE A 177 4.44 15.77 -15.87
N SER A 178 4.86 16.21 -17.06
CA SER A 178 4.71 17.59 -17.52
C SER A 178 3.28 18.13 -17.35
N TYR A 179 2.28 17.27 -17.52
CA TYR A 179 0.89 17.59 -17.25
C TYR A 179 0.33 16.74 -16.08
N PRO A 180 0.15 17.30 -14.88
CA PRO A 180 -0.28 16.54 -13.72
C PRO A 180 -1.72 16.05 -13.88
N TYR A 181 -1.97 14.79 -13.51
CA TYR A 181 -3.30 14.19 -13.57
C TYR A 181 -4.39 15.01 -12.86
N HIS A 182 -4.06 15.70 -11.76
CA HIS A 182 -5.08 16.45 -11.03
C HIS A 182 -5.59 17.68 -11.80
N GLU A 183 -4.78 18.27 -12.68
CA GLU A 183 -5.22 19.31 -13.60
C GLU A 183 -6.09 18.72 -14.71
N TYR A 184 -5.67 17.58 -15.29
CA TYR A 184 -6.51 16.85 -16.25
C TYR A 184 -7.88 16.50 -15.66
N TYR A 185 -7.89 16.04 -14.41
CA TYR A 185 -9.12 15.69 -13.71
C TYR A 185 -9.98 16.93 -13.41
N PHE A 186 -9.36 18.06 -13.03
CA PHE A 186 -10.09 19.32 -12.86
C PHE A 186 -10.82 19.73 -14.14
N ASP A 187 -10.16 19.61 -15.29
CA ASP A 187 -10.73 20.02 -16.59
C ASP A 187 -11.75 19.03 -17.15
N LYS A 188 -11.50 17.71 -17.00
CA LYS A 188 -12.26 16.66 -17.71
C LYS A 188 -13.09 15.76 -16.81
N GLY A 189 -12.64 15.50 -15.59
CA GLY A 189 -13.30 14.56 -14.68
C GLY A 189 -14.28 15.22 -13.72
N LEU A 190 -13.89 16.35 -13.13
CA LEU A 190 -14.65 17.06 -12.12
C LEU A 190 -16.01 17.57 -12.62
N PRO A 191 -16.14 18.12 -13.85
CA PRO A 191 -17.45 18.50 -14.41
C PRO A 191 -18.39 17.30 -14.58
N GLU A 192 -17.87 16.16 -15.07
CA GLU A 192 -18.66 14.92 -15.20
C GLU A 192 -19.10 14.41 -13.83
N VAL A 193 -18.24 14.47 -12.81
CA VAL A 193 -18.59 14.10 -11.43
C VAL A 193 -19.66 15.02 -10.86
N ASN A 194 -19.54 16.34 -11.06
CA ASN A 194 -20.52 17.33 -10.60
C ASN A 194 -21.92 17.05 -11.15
N LYS A 195 -22.00 16.74 -12.45
CA LYS A 195 -23.25 16.32 -13.09
C LYS A 195 -23.86 15.08 -12.44
N VAL A 196 -23.04 14.10 -12.04
CA VAL A 196 -23.51 12.87 -11.37
C VAL A 196 -24.09 13.14 -9.97
N ILE A 197 -23.55 14.13 -9.25
CA ILE A 197 -23.97 14.46 -7.87
C ILE A 197 -24.96 15.63 -7.78
N GLY A 198 -25.33 16.23 -8.92
CA GLY A 198 -26.24 17.38 -8.96
C GLY A 198 -25.64 18.64 -8.34
N VAL A 199 -24.31 18.82 -8.45
CA VAL A 199 -23.63 20.05 -8.01
C VAL A 199 -23.55 21.00 -9.19
N ASP A 200 -24.21 22.15 -9.07
CA ASP A 200 -24.12 23.26 -10.02
C ASP A 200 -23.08 24.25 -9.50
N LEU A 201 -21.81 23.94 -9.76
CA LEU A 201 -20.70 24.78 -9.37
C LEU A 201 -19.71 24.84 -10.53
N THR A 202 -19.55 26.04 -11.08
CA THR A 202 -18.61 26.32 -12.16
C THR A 202 -17.26 26.67 -11.56
N LEU A 203 -16.24 25.91 -11.96
CA LEU A 203 -14.84 26.24 -11.70
C LEU A 203 -14.17 26.56 -13.03
N ASP A 204 -13.46 27.68 -13.07
CA ASP A 204 -12.67 28.12 -14.22
C ASP A 204 -11.16 27.94 -13.97
N GLU A 205 -10.34 28.32 -14.95
CA GLU A 205 -8.88 28.22 -14.88
C GLU A 205 -8.26 28.94 -13.67
N THR A 206 -8.84 30.04 -13.20
CA THR A 206 -8.33 30.78 -12.03
C THR A 206 -8.38 29.95 -10.75
N HIS A 207 -9.26 28.94 -10.71
CA HIS A 207 -9.45 28.04 -9.59
C HIS A 207 -8.48 26.84 -9.60
N LYS A 208 -7.84 26.54 -10.73
CA LYS A 208 -7.00 25.33 -10.92
C LYS A 208 -5.82 25.29 -9.95
N LYS A 209 -5.11 26.40 -9.76
CA LYS A 209 -3.98 26.51 -8.81
C LYS A 209 -4.43 26.30 -7.36
N THR A 210 -5.56 26.88 -6.99
CA THR A 210 -6.16 26.71 -5.66
C THR A 210 -6.60 25.27 -5.43
N TYR A 211 -7.24 24.64 -6.43
CA TYR A 211 -7.58 23.23 -6.41
C TYR A 211 -6.33 22.35 -6.23
N SER A 212 -5.30 22.53 -7.06
CA SER A 212 -4.03 21.80 -6.97
C SER A 212 -3.37 21.90 -5.59
N THR A 213 -3.46 23.09 -4.96
CA THR A 213 -2.90 23.33 -3.63
C THR A 213 -3.73 22.70 -2.51
N ALA A 214 -5.03 22.52 -2.72
CA ALA A 214 -5.99 22.02 -1.73
C ALA A 214 -6.21 20.50 -1.80
N ILE A 215 -6.15 19.89 -2.98
CA ILE A 215 -6.28 18.44 -3.16
C ILE A 215 -5.20 17.68 -2.40
N GLY A 216 -5.54 16.50 -1.89
CA GLY A 216 -4.60 15.65 -1.13
C GLY A 216 -4.16 16.20 0.24
N LYS A 217 -4.27 17.51 0.49
CA LYS A 217 -4.12 18.09 1.84
C LYS A 217 -5.33 17.83 2.71
N SER A 218 -6.51 17.56 2.13
CA SER A 218 -7.80 17.27 2.81
C SER A 218 -7.84 16.01 3.70
N VAL A 219 -6.69 15.58 4.25
CA VAL A 219 -6.53 14.60 5.32
C VAL A 219 -6.68 15.25 6.71
N TRP A 220 -6.91 16.56 6.78
CA TRP A 220 -6.92 17.34 8.02
C TRP A 220 -7.75 16.67 9.14
N THR A 221 -7.08 16.41 10.26
CA THR A 221 -7.74 16.33 11.57
C THR A 221 -8.47 17.66 11.84
N VAL A 222 -9.35 17.71 12.83
CA VAL A 222 -10.09 18.95 13.16
C VAL A 222 -9.14 20.15 13.38
N GLU A 223 -8.00 19.92 14.04
CA GLU A 223 -6.95 20.93 14.32
C GLU A 223 -6.31 21.52 13.04
N ASP A 224 -6.22 20.65 12.05
CA ASP A 224 -5.59 20.88 10.79
C ASP A 224 -6.52 21.76 9.91
N TRP A 225 -7.85 21.55 10.02
CA TRP A 225 -8.88 22.44 9.47
C TRP A 225 -8.82 23.85 10.06
N ASP A 226 -8.50 23.97 11.35
CA ASP A 226 -8.42 25.27 12.03
C ASP A 226 -7.13 26.04 11.66
N THR A 227 -6.04 25.34 11.35
CA THR A 227 -4.79 25.96 10.87
C THR A 227 -4.91 26.48 9.43
N ILE A 228 -5.66 25.78 8.57
CA ILE A 228 -5.94 26.32 7.23
C ILE A 228 -6.76 27.61 7.32
N LYS A 229 -7.72 27.70 8.26
CA LYS A 229 -8.51 28.92 8.48
C LYS A 229 -7.61 30.11 8.83
N SER A 230 -6.52 29.89 9.57
CA SER A 230 -5.61 30.96 10.01
C SER A 230 -4.57 31.37 8.96
N ASP A 231 -3.96 30.42 8.24
CA ASP A 231 -2.71 30.70 7.51
C ASP A 231 -2.89 31.00 6.01
N ALA A 232 -4.03 30.63 5.41
CA ALA A 232 -4.19 30.63 3.95
C ALA A 232 -5.19 31.66 3.39
N GLY A 233 -5.71 32.60 4.20
CA GLY A 233 -6.78 33.51 3.75
C GLY A 233 -8.06 32.75 3.36
N TYR A 234 -8.36 31.69 4.11
CA TYR A 234 -9.39 30.72 3.79
C TYR A 234 -10.79 31.29 4.08
N THR A 235 -11.51 31.68 3.04
CA THR A 235 -12.90 32.12 3.19
C THR A 235 -13.85 30.96 2.88
N LYS A 236 -14.94 30.83 3.66
CA LYS A 236 -16.05 29.89 3.39
C LYS A 236 -16.71 30.12 2.00
N SER A 237 -16.33 31.19 1.31
CA SER A 237 -16.88 31.62 0.03
C SER A 237 -16.14 31.09 -1.21
N SER A 238 -14.94 30.52 -1.11
CA SER A 238 -14.21 30.01 -2.29
C SER A 238 -14.98 28.88 -3.00
N PRO A 239 -15.18 28.96 -4.34
CA PRO A 239 -15.81 27.89 -5.12
C PRO A 239 -15.11 26.53 -4.98
N VAL A 240 -13.77 26.50 -4.93
CA VAL A 240 -12.99 25.26 -4.75
C VAL A 240 -13.31 24.59 -3.41
N ASN A 241 -13.48 25.37 -2.34
CA ASN A 241 -13.78 24.81 -1.02
C ASN A 241 -15.20 24.24 -0.98
N LYS A 242 -16.17 24.94 -1.59
CA LYS A 242 -17.53 24.43 -1.76
C LYS A 242 -17.53 23.12 -2.55
N GLN A 243 -16.76 23.06 -3.64
CA GLN A 243 -16.58 21.84 -4.43
C GLN A 243 -16.06 20.66 -3.60
N LEU A 244 -14.97 20.86 -2.86
CA LEU A 244 -14.36 19.81 -2.05
C LEU A 244 -15.29 19.34 -0.92
N LYS A 245 -16.04 20.27 -0.32
CA LYS A 245 -17.07 19.99 0.68
C LYS A 245 -18.18 19.12 0.09
N PHE A 246 -18.76 19.49 -1.05
CA PHE A 246 -19.83 18.71 -1.69
C PHE A 246 -19.37 17.29 -2.04
N LEU A 247 -18.15 17.13 -2.58
CA LEU A 247 -17.57 15.82 -2.88
C LEU A 247 -17.45 14.94 -1.63
N ARG A 248 -17.04 15.55 -0.50
CA ARG A 248 -16.93 14.88 0.79
C ARG A 248 -18.29 14.48 1.34
N GLU A 249 -19.24 15.40 1.40
CA GLU A 249 -20.60 15.14 1.91
C GLU A 249 -21.28 14.04 1.09
N ASN A 250 -21.23 14.11 -0.25
CA ASN A 250 -21.78 13.06 -1.10
C ASN A 250 -21.10 11.69 -0.89
N TYR A 251 -19.84 11.66 -0.48
CA TYR A 251 -19.15 10.41 -0.12
C TYR A 251 -19.60 9.88 1.24
N GLU A 252 -19.74 10.74 2.25
CA GLU A 252 -20.21 10.36 3.59
C GLU A 252 -21.68 9.91 3.59
N LEU A 253 -22.53 10.62 2.84
CA LEU A 253 -23.95 10.29 2.61
C LEU A 253 -24.16 9.01 1.77
N SER A 254 -23.09 8.42 1.24
CA SER A 254 -23.13 7.18 0.48
C SER A 254 -22.57 6.04 1.35
N PRO A 255 -23.39 5.30 2.12
CA PRO A 255 -22.89 4.30 3.06
C PRO A 255 -22.06 3.26 2.30
N LYS A 256 -20.75 3.23 2.62
CA LYS A 256 -19.85 2.14 2.23
C LYS A 256 -19.65 1.99 0.72
N GLY A 257 -19.80 3.07 -0.06
CA GLY A 257 -19.57 3.04 -1.51
C GLY A 257 -20.55 2.14 -2.29
N LYS A 258 -21.74 1.88 -1.73
CA LYS A 258 -22.77 1.05 -2.36
C LYS A 258 -23.82 1.82 -3.12
N SER A 259 -23.89 3.15 -2.93
CA SER A 259 -24.84 4.00 -3.64
C SER A 259 -24.56 3.99 -5.14
N GLU A 260 -25.63 4.09 -5.92
CA GLU A 260 -25.52 4.15 -7.38
C GLU A 260 -24.77 5.42 -7.82
N SER A 261 -24.94 6.53 -7.11
CA SER A 261 -24.18 7.76 -7.33
C SER A 261 -22.67 7.56 -7.12
N TYR A 262 -22.26 6.82 -6.09
CA TYR A 262 -20.84 6.51 -5.87
C TYR A 262 -20.26 5.61 -6.96
N LYS A 263 -20.98 4.58 -7.39
CA LYS A 263 -20.52 3.71 -8.50
C LYS A 263 -20.38 4.49 -9.81
N LYS A 264 -21.35 5.36 -10.12
CA LYS A 264 -21.28 6.24 -11.29
C LYS A 264 -20.08 7.18 -11.23
N ARG A 265 -19.83 7.79 -10.08
CA ARG A 265 -18.63 8.61 -9.84
C ARG A 265 -17.32 7.83 -10.04
N GLN A 266 -17.22 6.62 -9.51
CA GLN A 266 -16.03 5.77 -9.71
C GLN A 266 -15.83 5.39 -11.18
N LYS A 267 -16.91 5.20 -11.96
CA LYS A 267 -16.81 4.97 -13.40
C LYS A 267 -16.24 6.19 -14.13
N VAL A 268 -16.71 7.40 -13.81
CA VAL A 268 -16.16 8.66 -14.35
C VAL A 268 -14.67 8.73 -14.04
N VAL A 269 -14.31 8.59 -12.77
CA VAL A 269 -12.91 8.59 -12.33
C VAL A 269 -12.05 7.57 -13.08
N THR A 270 -12.53 6.34 -13.23
CA THR A 270 -11.80 5.27 -13.95
C THR A 270 -11.61 5.62 -15.41
N LYS A 271 -12.66 6.12 -16.07
CA LYS A 271 -12.60 6.62 -17.45
C LYS A 271 -11.57 7.74 -17.59
N THR A 272 -11.59 8.75 -16.71
CA THR A 272 -10.62 9.86 -16.73
C THR A 272 -9.19 9.38 -16.53
N ILE A 273 -8.94 8.34 -15.71
CA ILE A 273 -7.61 7.72 -15.60
C ILE A 273 -7.20 7.07 -16.93
N CYS A 274 -8.08 6.28 -17.54
CA CYS A 274 -7.80 5.61 -18.80
C CYS A 274 -7.48 6.62 -19.91
N ASP A 275 -8.30 7.67 -20.01
CA ASP A 275 -8.14 8.72 -21.00
C ASP A 275 -6.83 9.50 -20.79
N TYR A 276 -6.48 9.79 -19.53
CA TYR A 276 -5.20 10.43 -19.18
C TYR A 276 -3.99 9.57 -19.57
N LEU A 277 -4.01 8.27 -19.24
CA LEU A 277 -2.90 7.37 -19.59
C LEU A 277 -2.79 7.14 -21.10
N LYS A 278 -3.90 7.22 -21.83
CA LYS A 278 -3.91 7.21 -23.30
C LYS A 278 -3.28 8.49 -23.87
N LEU A 279 -3.70 9.65 -23.36
CA LEU A 279 -3.10 10.96 -23.73
C LEU A 279 -1.59 10.95 -23.49
N MET A 280 -1.15 10.39 -22.37
CA MET A 280 0.28 10.24 -22.06
C MET A 280 1.07 9.50 -23.14
N LYS A 281 0.48 8.47 -23.74
CA LYS A 281 1.08 7.71 -24.84
C LYS A 281 1.10 8.52 -26.14
N GLU A 282 -0.01 9.20 -26.43
CA GLU A 282 -0.23 9.91 -27.69
C GLU A 282 0.55 11.24 -27.76
N SER A 283 0.77 11.90 -26.62
CA SER A 283 1.45 13.19 -26.51
C SER A 283 2.93 13.08 -26.14
N ASN A 284 3.55 11.90 -26.30
CA ASN A 284 4.97 11.66 -26.00
C ASN A 284 5.39 12.05 -24.56
N PHE A 285 4.49 11.94 -23.59
CA PHE A 285 4.79 12.21 -22.18
C PHE A 285 5.48 11.03 -21.50
N ILE A 286 5.40 9.85 -22.09
CA ILE A 286 6.25 8.71 -21.72
C ILE A 286 7.58 8.90 -22.43
N ASN A 287 8.56 9.46 -21.74
CA ASN A 287 9.88 9.80 -22.26
C ASN A 287 10.99 9.32 -21.31
N LEU A 288 12.25 9.59 -21.67
CA LEU A 288 13.41 9.14 -20.89
C LEU A 288 13.45 9.79 -19.50
N ASP A 289 13.08 11.06 -19.39
CA ASP A 289 13.07 11.79 -18.13
C ASP A 289 12.09 11.17 -17.13
N LEU A 290 10.89 10.80 -17.60
CA LEU A 290 9.93 10.06 -16.79
C LEU A 290 10.52 8.74 -16.27
N ILE A 291 11.16 7.96 -17.15
CA ILE A 291 11.76 6.68 -16.76
C ILE A 291 12.85 6.91 -15.70
N ASN A 292 13.66 7.96 -15.84
CA ASN A 292 14.67 8.33 -14.86
C ASN A 292 14.08 8.78 -13.53
N GLU A 293 13.01 9.58 -13.54
CA GLU A 293 12.31 10.00 -12.32
C GLU A 293 11.71 8.79 -11.59
N VAL A 294 11.03 7.91 -12.30
CA VAL A 294 10.46 6.68 -11.74
C VAL A 294 11.55 5.84 -11.10
N GLU A 295 12.65 5.58 -11.81
CA GLU A 295 13.79 4.84 -11.27
C GLU A 295 14.40 5.52 -10.04
N GLY A 296 14.56 6.84 -10.07
CA GLY A 296 15.05 7.63 -8.94
C GLY A 296 14.17 7.44 -7.70
N ILE A 297 12.85 7.50 -7.84
CA ILE A 297 11.89 7.27 -6.75
C ILE A 297 11.99 5.84 -6.21
N LEU A 298 12.13 4.84 -7.10
CA LEU A 298 12.33 3.46 -6.70
C LEU A 298 13.60 3.32 -5.88
N LEU A 299 14.72 3.82 -6.37
CA LEU A 299 16.02 3.80 -5.69
C LEU A 299 15.92 4.50 -4.34
N GLU A 300 15.35 5.69 -4.28
CA GLU A 300 15.21 6.45 -3.04
C GLU A 300 14.32 5.71 -2.03
N SER A 301 13.33 4.94 -2.48
CA SER A 301 12.40 4.19 -1.61
C SER A 301 12.94 2.83 -1.13
N GLN A 302 13.70 2.14 -1.99
CA GLN A 302 14.20 0.78 -1.79
C GLN A 302 15.66 0.75 -1.32
N LYS A 303 16.39 1.86 -1.48
CA LYS A 303 17.78 2.02 -1.01
C LYS A 303 17.94 3.23 -0.08
N PRO A 304 17.44 3.17 1.16
CA PRO A 304 17.66 4.24 2.13
C PRO A 304 19.15 4.56 2.29
N LEU A 305 19.45 5.85 2.46
CA LEU A 305 20.82 6.31 2.66
C LEU A 305 21.29 6.03 4.09
N ASP A 306 22.52 5.58 4.23
CA ASP A 306 23.18 5.52 5.53
C ASP A 306 23.66 6.91 5.99
N HIS A 307 24.36 6.95 7.13
CA HIS A 307 24.89 8.19 7.72
C HIS A 307 25.97 8.87 6.86
N ASN A 308 26.58 8.16 5.92
CA ASN A 308 27.55 8.67 4.95
C ASN A 308 26.91 8.95 3.58
N LYS A 309 25.57 8.96 3.49
CA LYS A 309 24.80 9.12 2.25
C LYS A 309 25.03 7.98 1.24
N VAL A 310 25.45 6.81 1.69
CA VAL A 310 25.60 5.62 0.83
C VAL A 310 24.26 4.88 0.78
N PRO A 311 23.70 4.60 -0.42
CA PRO A 311 22.47 3.83 -0.55
C PRO A 311 22.65 2.38 -0.06
N LYS A 312 21.77 1.92 0.83
CA LYS A 312 21.76 0.56 1.37
C LYS A 312 20.49 -0.17 0.97
N ASP A 313 20.61 -1.40 0.47
CA ASP A 313 19.46 -2.21 0.12
C ASP A 313 18.60 -2.46 1.36
N LYS A 314 17.31 -2.16 1.22
CA LYS A 314 16.32 -2.46 2.25
C LYS A 314 16.18 -3.97 2.41
N ILE A 315 16.26 -4.43 3.66
CA ILE A 315 15.94 -5.81 4.04
C ILE A 315 14.48 -5.87 4.47
N TYR A 316 13.74 -6.86 3.98
CA TYR A 316 12.38 -7.11 4.40
C TYR A 316 12.35 -8.25 5.43
N MET A 317 11.84 -7.98 6.63
CA MET A 317 11.47 -9.01 7.60
C MET A 317 10.02 -9.43 7.34
N LEU A 318 9.85 -10.64 6.84
CA LEU A 318 8.59 -11.20 6.40
C LEU A 318 8.05 -12.18 7.44
N CYS A 319 6.79 -12.02 7.82
CA CYS A 319 6.07 -12.99 8.65
C CYS A 319 5.36 -14.02 7.77
N GLU A 320 5.80 -15.28 7.83
CA GLU A 320 5.20 -16.39 7.09
C GLU A 320 4.58 -17.44 8.02
N TYR A 321 3.47 -18.03 7.57
CA TYR A 321 2.87 -19.18 8.22
C TYR A 321 3.31 -20.45 7.49
N LYS A 322 4.09 -21.29 8.17
CA LYS A 322 4.65 -22.53 7.61
C LYS A 322 4.52 -23.65 8.64
N ASN A 323 4.01 -24.79 8.22
CA ASN A 323 3.86 -26.00 9.06
C ASN A 323 3.10 -25.73 10.37
N GLY A 324 2.00 -24.96 10.30
CA GLY A 324 1.19 -24.66 11.48
C GLY A 324 1.74 -23.55 12.38
N VAL A 325 2.91 -22.99 12.08
CA VAL A 325 3.62 -22.03 12.94
C VAL A 325 4.00 -20.77 12.18
N LEU A 326 3.92 -19.61 12.86
CA LEU A 326 4.40 -18.34 12.33
C LEU A 326 5.91 -18.24 12.48
N SER A 327 6.59 -17.76 11.46
CA SER A 327 8.05 -17.58 11.49
C SER A 327 8.45 -16.31 10.76
N TRP A 328 9.59 -15.75 11.15
CA TRP A 328 10.21 -14.66 10.42
C TRP A 328 11.26 -15.18 9.46
N LYS A 329 11.39 -14.50 8.33
CA LYS A 329 12.52 -14.64 7.41
C LYS A 329 12.92 -13.29 6.84
N THR A 330 14.15 -13.18 6.36
CA THR A 330 14.57 -12.01 5.58
C THR A 330 14.35 -12.22 4.08
N ALA A 331 14.18 -11.12 3.34
CA ALA A 331 14.11 -11.10 1.89
C ALA A 331 14.61 -9.76 1.34
N GLN A 332 15.08 -9.76 0.08
CA GLN A 332 15.48 -8.57 -0.67
C GLN A 332 14.94 -8.65 -2.10
N TYR A 333 14.72 -7.50 -2.72
CA TYR A 333 14.49 -7.43 -4.16
C TYR A 333 15.82 -7.54 -4.91
N ASP A 334 15.79 -8.12 -6.11
CA ASP A 334 16.96 -8.17 -6.96
C ASP A 334 17.40 -6.76 -7.38
N LYS A 335 18.70 -6.56 -7.60
CA LYS A 335 19.21 -5.26 -8.03
C LYS A 335 18.62 -4.78 -9.36
N ASP A 336 18.28 -5.72 -10.22
CA ASP A 336 17.74 -5.45 -11.54
C ASP A 336 16.21 -5.35 -11.53
N ASP A 337 15.53 -5.63 -10.40
CA ASP A 337 14.09 -5.39 -10.23
C ASP A 337 13.73 -3.91 -10.15
N TYR A 338 14.68 -3.04 -9.81
CA TYR A 338 14.47 -1.58 -9.73
C TYR A 338 15.24 -0.77 -10.78
N LYS A 339 15.99 -1.43 -11.68
CA LYS A 339 16.60 -0.78 -12.84
C LYS A 339 15.66 -0.89 -14.04
N LEU A 340 15.22 0.24 -14.55
CA LEU A 340 14.28 0.30 -15.67
C LEU A 340 15.03 0.27 -17.00
N ILE A 341 14.41 -0.33 -18.01
CA ILE A 341 14.90 -0.22 -19.38
C ILE A 341 14.68 1.21 -19.86
N LYS A 342 15.75 1.87 -20.33
CA LYS A 342 15.78 3.27 -20.76
C LYS A 342 15.27 3.42 -22.20
N ASP A 343 14.04 2.96 -22.42
CA ASP A 343 13.41 2.90 -23.73
C ASP A 343 11.90 3.20 -23.58
N PRO A 344 11.46 4.42 -23.93
CA PRO A 344 10.06 4.82 -23.80
C PRO A 344 9.09 3.94 -24.61
N GLN A 345 9.51 3.40 -25.75
CA GLN A 345 8.66 2.57 -26.60
C GLN A 345 8.32 1.22 -25.97
N LYS A 346 9.14 0.76 -25.01
CA LYS A 346 8.91 -0.49 -24.28
C LYS A 346 7.99 -0.34 -23.08
N VAL A 347 7.63 0.88 -22.69
CA VAL A 347 6.65 1.11 -21.62
C VAL A 347 5.26 0.76 -22.11
N VAL A 348 4.60 -0.17 -21.42
CA VAL A 348 3.26 -0.62 -21.81
C VAL A 348 2.21 0.20 -21.06
N VAL A 349 1.28 0.78 -21.82
CA VAL A 349 0.09 1.43 -21.28
C VAL A 349 -1.06 0.41 -21.25
N ASP A 350 -1.38 -0.03 -20.04
CA ASP A 350 -2.55 -0.84 -19.69
C ASP A 350 -3.63 0.12 -19.14
N PRO A 351 -4.95 -0.15 -19.26
CA PRO A 351 -5.98 0.89 -19.07
C PRO A 351 -5.89 1.71 -17.78
N GLU A 352 -5.38 1.14 -16.69
CA GLU A 352 -5.17 1.86 -15.43
C GLU A 352 -3.71 1.85 -14.94
N ASN A 353 -2.76 1.35 -15.75
CA ASN A 353 -1.37 1.16 -15.33
C ASN A 353 -0.37 1.55 -16.41
N LEU A 354 0.72 2.17 -15.99
CA LEU A 354 1.96 2.19 -16.75
C LEU A 354 2.83 1.03 -16.29
N LEU A 355 3.33 0.22 -17.22
CA LEU A 355 4.21 -0.92 -16.94
C LEU A 355 5.60 -0.61 -17.49
N PHE A 356 6.54 -0.35 -16.59
CA PHE A 356 7.93 -0.07 -16.92
C PHE A 356 8.73 -1.37 -16.85
N PRO A 357 9.30 -1.86 -17.97
CA PRO A 357 10.10 -3.08 -17.94
C PRO A 357 11.41 -2.83 -17.17
N THR A 358 11.85 -3.86 -16.44
CA THR A 358 13.05 -3.83 -15.62
C THR A 358 14.16 -4.67 -16.26
N LYS A 359 15.41 -4.49 -15.82
CA LYS A 359 16.54 -5.33 -16.27
C LYS A 359 16.40 -6.80 -15.87
N SER A 360 15.67 -7.09 -14.79
CA SER A 360 15.35 -8.46 -14.38
C SER A 360 14.29 -9.15 -15.25
N GLY A 361 13.71 -8.46 -16.24
CA GLY A 361 12.65 -8.99 -17.09
C GLY A 361 11.24 -8.91 -16.46
N LYS A 362 11.11 -8.28 -15.29
CA LYS A 362 9.83 -7.96 -14.64
C LYS A 362 9.33 -6.59 -15.08
N TYR A 363 8.19 -6.18 -14.52
CA TYR A 363 7.61 -4.85 -14.74
C TYR A 363 7.36 -4.13 -13.42
N VAL A 364 7.79 -2.88 -13.32
CA VAL A 364 7.25 -1.95 -12.33
C VAL A 364 5.93 -1.40 -12.86
N SER A 365 4.84 -1.84 -12.24
CA SER A 365 3.49 -1.37 -12.49
C SER A 365 3.20 -0.15 -11.64
N ILE A 366 2.94 0.97 -12.29
CA ILE A 366 2.50 2.21 -11.67
C ILE A 366 1.02 2.38 -11.96
N ARG A 367 0.20 2.27 -10.91
CA ARG A 367 -1.26 2.46 -10.98
C ARG A 367 -1.63 3.81 -10.41
N LEU A 368 -2.43 4.58 -11.14
CA LEU A 368 -3.13 5.72 -10.59
C LEU A 368 -4.39 5.24 -9.86
N ARG A 369 -4.52 5.55 -8.57
CA ARG A 369 -5.70 5.20 -7.76
C ARG A 369 -6.20 6.41 -7.01
N TRP A 370 -7.47 6.40 -6.64
CA TRP A 370 -8.05 7.42 -5.77
C TRP A 370 -8.13 6.89 -4.34
N GLN A 371 -7.49 7.62 -3.41
CA GLN A 371 -7.74 7.42 -2.00
C GLN A 371 -9.07 8.08 -1.68
N ASN A 372 -10.12 7.28 -1.58
CA ASN A 372 -11.48 7.70 -1.22
C ASN A 372 -11.60 8.09 0.27
N VAL A 373 -10.53 8.60 0.87
CA VAL A 373 -10.51 9.04 2.28
C VAL A 373 -11.19 10.39 2.46
N SER A 374 -11.43 11.14 1.37
CA SER A 374 -12.01 12.50 1.36
C SER A 374 -12.90 12.78 0.15
N GLY A 375 -13.69 11.79 -0.32
CA GLY A 375 -14.67 12.04 -1.38
C GLY A 375 -14.16 12.14 -2.82
N MET A 376 -13.10 11.37 -3.17
CA MET A 376 -12.41 11.43 -4.48
C MET A 376 -11.63 12.74 -4.69
N CYS A 377 -10.84 13.13 -3.69
CA CYS A 377 -10.04 14.36 -3.71
C CYS A 377 -8.54 14.09 -3.54
N ASN A 378 -8.10 12.84 -3.72
CA ASN A 378 -6.71 12.47 -3.47
C ASN A 378 -6.26 11.34 -4.42
N PRO A 379 -5.84 11.68 -5.65
CA PRO A 379 -5.16 10.71 -6.50
C PRO A 379 -3.85 10.27 -5.83
N THR A 380 -3.40 9.07 -6.15
CA THR A 380 -2.19 8.49 -5.56
C THR A 380 -1.60 7.49 -6.53
N TRP A 381 -0.29 7.55 -6.71
CA TRP A 381 0.46 6.58 -7.48
C TRP A 381 0.86 5.39 -6.60
N GLN A 382 0.50 4.20 -7.05
CA GLN A 382 0.80 2.93 -6.38
C GLN A 382 1.74 2.10 -7.24
N PHE A 383 2.84 1.66 -6.65
CA PHE A 383 3.89 0.92 -7.33
C PHE A 383 3.85 -0.55 -6.91
N LYS A 384 3.88 -1.44 -7.90
CA LYS A 384 3.91 -2.91 -7.71
C LYS A 384 4.87 -3.55 -8.68
N LEU A 385 5.63 -4.55 -8.23
CA LEU A 385 6.42 -5.38 -9.11
C LEU A 385 5.48 -6.45 -9.69
N LYS A 386 5.47 -6.60 -11.00
CA LYS A 386 4.69 -7.62 -11.72
C LYS A 386 5.64 -8.52 -12.47
N GLU A 387 5.43 -9.83 -12.29
CA GLU A 387 6.07 -10.82 -13.15
C GLU A 387 5.64 -10.61 -14.60
N PRO A 388 6.51 -10.92 -15.58
CA PRO A 388 6.10 -10.91 -16.98
C PRO A 388 4.90 -11.84 -17.12
N LYS A 389 3.87 -11.39 -17.85
CA LYS A 389 2.78 -12.27 -18.25
C LYS A 389 3.42 -13.38 -19.06
N LYS A 390 3.53 -14.60 -18.49
CA LYS A 390 3.94 -15.76 -19.26
C LYS A 390 3.11 -15.74 -20.53
N PRO A 391 3.71 -15.87 -21.73
CA PRO A 391 2.92 -16.00 -22.94
C PRO A 391 1.89 -17.06 -22.62
N LYS A 392 0.60 -16.74 -22.79
CA LYS A 392 -0.45 -17.75 -22.69
C LYS A 392 0.08 -18.87 -23.54
N LYS A 393 0.49 -19.99 -22.93
CA LYS A 393 0.81 -21.17 -23.68
C LYS A 393 -0.50 -21.41 -24.43
N THR A 394 -0.55 -21.02 -25.70
CA THR A 394 -1.41 -21.68 -26.66
C THR A 394 -1.03 -23.12 -26.41
N LYS A 395 -1.91 -23.82 -25.69
CA LYS A 395 -1.79 -25.26 -25.61
C LYS A 395 -1.85 -25.66 -27.08
N LYS A 396 -0.69 -25.86 -27.71
CA LYS A 396 -0.59 -26.81 -28.80
C LYS A 396 -1.30 -28.02 -28.22
N ARG A 397 -2.49 -28.30 -28.74
CA ARG A 397 -3.19 -29.54 -28.45
C ARG A 397 -2.15 -30.60 -28.81
N LYS A 398 -1.45 -31.12 -27.80
CA LYS A 398 -0.85 -32.43 -27.92
C LYS A 398 -2.07 -33.30 -28.18
N SER A 399 -2.19 -33.83 -29.39
CA SER A 399 -2.98 -35.01 -29.68
C SER A 399 -2.39 -36.17 -28.87
N SER A 400 -2.57 -36.13 -27.56
CA SER A 400 -2.49 -37.30 -26.72
C SER A 400 -3.89 -37.87 -26.73
N SER A 401 -4.07 -38.90 -27.54
CA SER A 401 -5.13 -39.88 -27.41
C SER A 401 -5.16 -40.35 -25.95
N ASN A 402 -6.06 -39.76 -25.17
CA ASN A 402 -6.59 -40.39 -23.98
C ASN A 402 -7.97 -39.80 -23.74
N ASN A 403 -8.95 -40.64 -24.04
CA ASN A 403 -10.37 -40.41 -23.85
C ASN A 403 -10.63 -40.00 -22.39
N ASN A 404 -10.87 -38.71 -22.18
CA ASN A 404 -11.69 -38.22 -21.09
C ASN A 404 -12.42 -36.99 -21.58
N THR A 405 -13.49 -37.25 -22.34
CA THR A 405 -14.52 -36.30 -22.72
C THR A 405 -15.00 -35.54 -21.48
N ARG A 406 -14.54 -34.29 -21.33
CA ARG A 406 -15.31 -33.28 -20.60
C ARG A 406 -16.63 -33.13 -21.32
N LYS A 407 -17.68 -33.77 -20.79
CA LYS A 407 -19.07 -33.52 -21.16
C LYS A 407 -19.27 -32.00 -21.20
N SER A 408 -19.56 -31.47 -22.39
CA SER A 408 -20.30 -30.23 -22.50
C SER A 408 -21.50 -30.36 -21.58
N ARG A 409 -21.77 -29.38 -20.71
CA ARG A 409 -23.06 -29.34 -20.01
C ARG A 409 -24.11 -28.92 -21.06
N SER A 410 -24.49 -29.87 -21.91
CA SER A 410 -25.57 -29.79 -22.90
C SER A 410 -26.92 -29.87 -22.19
N GLY A 411 -27.25 -28.84 -21.43
CA GLY A 411 -28.57 -28.78 -20.81
C GLY A 411 -28.96 -27.36 -20.41
N PRO A 412 -30.26 -27.08 -20.37
CA PRO A 412 -30.80 -25.74 -20.16
C PRO A 412 -30.29 -25.16 -18.85
N THR A 413 -29.98 -23.85 -18.84
CA THR A 413 -29.50 -23.18 -17.63
C THR A 413 -30.60 -23.11 -16.57
N VAL A 414 -30.23 -22.94 -15.29
CA VAL A 414 -31.21 -22.72 -14.21
C VAL A 414 -32.14 -21.54 -14.52
N LYS A 415 -31.61 -20.50 -15.17
CA LYS A 415 -32.40 -19.35 -15.62
C LYS A 415 -33.47 -19.77 -16.63
N LYS A 416 -33.10 -20.55 -17.66
CA LYS A 416 -34.03 -21.04 -18.68
C LYS A 416 -35.12 -21.94 -18.09
N LEU A 417 -34.74 -22.84 -17.18
CA LEU A 417 -35.70 -23.71 -16.47
C LEU A 417 -36.69 -22.92 -15.61
N LYS A 418 -36.24 -21.87 -14.90
CA LYS A 418 -37.15 -21.02 -14.12
C LYS A 418 -38.11 -20.21 -15.00
N THR A 419 -37.66 -19.76 -16.16
CA THR A 419 -38.52 -19.08 -17.14
C THR A 419 -39.63 -20.01 -17.62
N ILE A 420 -39.26 -21.22 -18.09
CA ILE A 420 -40.22 -22.22 -18.57
C ILE A 420 -41.22 -22.60 -17.46
N ALA A 421 -40.75 -22.81 -16.22
CA ALA A 421 -41.63 -23.14 -15.11
C ALA A 421 -42.63 -22.01 -14.79
N LYS A 422 -42.20 -20.75 -14.89
CA LYS A 422 -43.09 -19.59 -14.69
C LYS A 422 -44.12 -19.44 -15.81
N GLU A 423 -43.71 -19.66 -17.05
CA GLU A 423 -44.60 -19.62 -18.24
C GLU A 423 -45.69 -20.71 -18.18
N ASN A 424 -45.42 -21.82 -17.49
CA ASN A 424 -46.37 -22.92 -17.29
C ASN A 424 -47.05 -22.87 -15.90
N GLY A 425 -47.04 -21.73 -15.22
CA GLY A 425 -47.81 -21.53 -13.98
C GLY A 425 -47.26 -22.23 -12.72
N ILE A 426 -46.04 -22.77 -12.74
CA ILE A 426 -45.44 -23.44 -11.57
C ILE A 426 -44.93 -22.38 -10.58
N THR A 427 -45.54 -22.35 -9.39
CA THR A 427 -45.17 -21.42 -8.30
C THR A 427 -44.12 -22.03 -7.36
N GLY A 428 -43.51 -21.21 -6.49
CA GLY A 428 -42.53 -21.68 -5.49
C GLY A 428 -41.10 -21.97 -6.01
N ILE A 429 -40.77 -21.60 -7.24
CA ILE A 429 -39.52 -22.00 -7.93
C ILE A 429 -38.27 -21.13 -7.63
N SER A 430 -38.41 -20.06 -6.84
CA SER A 430 -37.35 -19.04 -6.68
C SER A 430 -36.09 -19.58 -6.00
N LYS A 431 -36.24 -20.49 -5.03
CA LYS A 431 -35.15 -21.10 -4.26
C LYS A 431 -34.69 -22.46 -4.78
N LEU A 432 -35.35 -23.02 -5.79
CA LEU A 432 -35.05 -24.37 -6.29
C LEU A 432 -33.71 -24.43 -7.05
N LYS A 433 -33.00 -25.54 -6.84
CA LYS A 433 -31.77 -25.92 -7.56
C LYS A 433 -32.11 -26.53 -8.92
N LYS A 434 -31.09 -26.72 -9.77
CA LYS A 434 -31.27 -27.21 -11.15
C LYS A 434 -31.99 -28.57 -11.23
N SER A 435 -31.59 -29.52 -10.38
CA SER A 435 -32.19 -30.86 -10.32
C SER A 435 -33.67 -30.80 -9.95
N GLU A 436 -34.01 -30.03 -8.92
CA GLU A 436 -35.38 -29.85 -8.44
C GLU A 436 -36.26 -29.16 -9.48
N LEU A 437 -35.71 -28.24 -10.29
CA LEU A 437 -36.45 -27.60 -11.39
C LEU A 437 -36.72 -28.55 -12.55
N ILE A 438 -35.75 -29.40 -12.91
CA ILE A 438 -35.89 -30.41 -13.95
C ILE A 438 -36.98 -31.40 -13.54
N GLU A 439 -36.88 -31.93 -12.31
CA GLU A 439 -37.86 -32.86 -11.75
C GLU A 439 -39.27 -32.25 -11.76
N ARG A 440 -39.43 -31.02 -11.28
CA ARG A 440 -40.73 -30.36 -11.23
C ARG A 440 -41.32 -30.09 -12.61
N LEU A 441 -40.51 -29.76 -13.60
CA LEU A 441 -40.95 -29.60 -14.98
C LEU A 441 -41.33 -30.94 -15.61
N THR A 442 -40.56 -32.00 -15.36
CA THR A 442 -40.86 -33.36 -15.84
C THR A 442 -42.13 -33.91 -15.20
N SER A 443 -42.34 -33.73 -13.89
CA SER A 443 -43.57 -34.13 -13.19
C SER A 443 -44.83 -33.40 -13.69
N ASN A 444 -44.67 -32.24 -14.34
CA ASN A 444 -45.75 -31.50 -14.98
C ASN A 444 -45.81 -31.73 -16.50
N ASN A 445 -45.10 -32.73 -17.04
CA ASN A 445 -45.02 -33.05 -18.48
C ASN A 445 -44.55 -31.89 -19.38
N ILE A 446 -43.75 -30.97 -18.84
CA ILE A 446 -43.23 -29.82 -19.60
C ILE A 446 -41.86 -30.18 -20.20
N GLN A 447 -41.72 -30.05 -21.53
CA GLN A 447 -40.46 -30.29 -22.21
C GLN A 447 -39.52 -29.07 -22.14
N PHE A 448 -38.23 -29.31 -21.88
CA PHE A 448 -37.19 -28.28 -21.81
C PHE A 448 -35.91 -28.78 -22.48
N LYS A 449 -35.56 -28.21 -23.65
CA LYS A 449 -34.29 -28.47 -24.35
C LYS A 449 -33.24 -27.39 -24.05
#